data_AF-A0A518HD50-F1
#
_entry.id   AF-A0A518HD50-F1
#
_cell.length_a   1.000
_cell.length_b   1.000
_cell.length_c   1.000
_cell.angle_alpha   90.00
_cell.angle_beta   90.00
_cell.angle_gamma   90.00
#
_symmetry.space_group_name_H-M   'P 1'
#
loop_
_entity.id
_entity.type
_entity.pdbx_description
1 polymer ?
#
loop_
_entity_poly.entity_id
_entity_poly.type
_entity_poly.pdbx_seq_one_letter_code
_entity_poly.pdbx_strand_id
1 'polypeptide(L)'
;MTGLVKAVDEKIAENPELKAFVVRLTDTDGEAEVVKALRDLAAEHGIEHVPLTLMEDPAGPPSYKIAEGAEVTVLLWRQIEVEAKHAFAPGQLDEEGVKRVLADLPKILDE
;
A
#
# COMPACT_ATOMS: atom_id res chain seq x y z
N MET A 1 -4.34 -7.03 2.96
CA MET A 1 -4.21 -5.58 2.61
C MET A 1 -4.57 -4.68 3.77
N THR A 2 -5.81 -4.72 4.28
CA THR A 2 -6.30 -3.83 5.35
C THR A 2 -5.40 -3.77 6.59
N GLY A 3 -4.90 -4.90 7.07
CA GLY A 3 -4.01 -4.94 8.25
C GLY A 3 -2.71 -4.16 8.05
N LEU A 4 -2.16 -4.14 6.82
CA LEU A 4 -0.96 -3.35 6.51
C LEU A 4 -1.29 -1.86 6.53
N VAL A 5 -2.38 -1.45 5.86
CA VAL A 5 -2.74 -0.04 5.74
C VAL A 5 -2.98 0.56 7.11
N LYS A 6 -3.72 -0.15 7.99
CA LYS A 6 -3.94 0.28 9.37
C LYS A 6 -2.63 0.42 10.15
N ALA A 7 -1.75 -0.58 10.09
CA ALA A 7 -0.48 -0.52 10.81
C ALA A 7 0.42 0.63 10.33
N VAL A 8 0.42 0.93 9.02
CA VAL A 8 1.16 2.06 8.46
C VAL A 8 0.52 3.40 8.88
N ASP A 9 -0.80 3.49 8.89
CA ASP A 9 -1.53 4.69 9.33
C ASP A 9 -1.19 5.06 10.78
N GLU A 10 -1.20 4.09 11.69
CA GLU A 10 -0.76 4.25 13.08
C GLU A 10 0.71 4.71 13.17
N LYS A 11 1.59 4.19 12.30
CA LYS A 11 3.00 4.62 12.25
C LYS A 11 3.20 6.01 11.68
N ILE A 12 2.35 6.49 10.79
CA ILE A 12 2.36 7.87 10.31
C ILE A 12 1.93 8.83 11.43
N ALA A 13 0.97 8.42 12.27
CA ALA A 13 0.57 9.20 13.44
C ALA A 13 1.72 9.35 14.45
N GLU A 14 2.53 8.30 14.64
CA GLU A 14 3.74 8.34 15.50
C GLU A 14 4.91 9.11 14.85
N ASN A 15 5.08 9.01 13.53
CA ASN A 15 6.15 9.66 12.78
C ASN A 15 5.60 10.47 11.60
N PRO A 16 5.39 11.79 11.77
CA PRO A 16 4.82 12.65 10.74
C PRO A 16 5.64 12.78 9.46
N GLU A 17 6.91 12.36 9.44
CA GLU A 17 7.75 12.37 8.22
C GLU A 17 7.49 11.14 7.34
N LEU A 18 6.98 10.05 7.92
CA LEU A 18 6.51 8.91 7.16
C LEU A 18 5.30 9.32 6.31
N LYS A 19 5.34 8.97 5.03
CA LYS A 19 4.23 9.14 4.10
C LYS A 19 3.95 7.82 3.41
N ALA A 20 2.67 7.52 3.23
CA ALA A 20 2.23 6.36 2.46
C ALA A 20 0.97 6.74 1.67
N PHE A 21 0.75 6.00 0.60
CA PHE A 21 -0.48 6.02 -0.18
C PHE A 21 -0.70 4.63 -0.76
N VAL A 22 -1.96 4.28 -1.00
CA VAL A 22 -2.33 3.02 -1.65
C VAL A 22 -2.86 3.35 -3.03
N VAL A 23 -2.38 2.64 -4.05
CA VAL A 23 -2.92 2.70 -5.41
C VAL A 23 -3.60 1.38 -5.72
N ARG A 24 -4.92 1.42 -5.90
CA ARG A 24 -5.67 0.29 -6.43
C ARG A 24 -5.66 0.36 -7.95
N LEU A 25 -5.02 -0.61 -8.57
CA LEU A 25 -5.06 -0.80 -10.03
C LEU A 25 -6.41 -1.43 -10.37
N THR A 26 -7.15 -0.81 -11.28
CA THR A 26 -8.49 -1.25 -11.69
C THR A 26 -8.64 -1.11 -13.21
N ASP A 27 -9.46 -1.94 -13.81
CA ASP A 27 -10.09 -1.61 -15.08
C ASP A 27 -11.23 -0.59 -14.84
N THR A 28 -11.60 0.14 -15.88
CA THR A 28 -12.59 1.25 -15.82
C THR A 28 -14.01 0.78 -15.49
N ASP A 29 -14.27 -0.53 -15.52
CA ASP A 29 -15.57 -1.09 -15.18
C ASP A 29 -15.75 -1.15 -13.65
N GLY A 30 -16.84 -0.55 -13.14
CA GLY A 30 -17.18 -0.62 -11.72
C GLY A 30 -16.39 0.34 -10.81
N GLU A 31 -15.72 1.36 -11.36
CA GLU A 31 -14.96 2.36 -10.59
C GLU A 31 -15.75 2.92 -9.40
N ALA A 32 -17.02 3.27 -9.60
CA ALA A 32 -17.88 3.80 -8.54
C ALA A 32 -18.07 2.82 -7.36
N GLU A 33 -18.13 1.52 -7.64
CA GLU A 33 -18.26 0.47 -6.62
C GLU A 33 -16.93 0.31 -5.88
N VAL A 34 -15.80 0.37 -6.59
CA VAL A 34 -14.46 0.33 -5.98
C VAL A 34 -14.22 1.55 -5.10
N VAL A 35 -14.56 2.75 -5.56
CA VAL A 35 -14.49 3.99 -4.75
C VAL A 35 -15.31 3.83 -3.48
N LYS A 36 -16.54 3.32 -3.59
CA LYS A 36 -17.40 3.09 -2.43
C LYS A 36 -16.77 2.09 -1.46
N ALA A 37 -16.27 0.96 -1.96
CA ALA A 37 -15.61 -0.06 -1.14
C ALA A 37 -14.37 0.49 -0.41
N LEU A 38 -13.56 1.32 -1.07
CA LEU A 38 -12.41 1.97 -0.43
C LEU A 38 -12.83 2.96 0.66
N ARG A 39 -13.90 3.72 0.45
CA ARG A 39 -14.46 4.63 1.47
C ARG A 39 -14.99 3.86 2.69
N ASP A 40 -15.74 2.79 2.43
CA ASP A 40 -16.30 1.95 3.49
C ASP A 40 -15.16 1.29 4.29
N LEU A 41 -14.12 0.80 3.63
CA LEU A 41 -12.92 0.24 4.27
C LEU A 41 -12.19 1.29 5.12
N ALA A 42 -11.99 2.50 4.61
CA ALA A 42 -11.37 3.59 5.37
C ALA A 42 -12.18 3.93 6.63
N ALA A 43 -13.51 4.01 6.51
CA ALA A 43 -14.40 4.29 7.64
C ALA A 43 -14.44 3.15 8.66
N GLU A 44 -14.49 1.89 8.22
CA GLU A 44 -14.52 0.72 9.10
C GLU A 44 -13.23 0.57 9.91
N HIS A 45 -12.09 0.88 9.31
CA HIS A 45 -10.78 0.66 9.93
C HIS A 45 -10.11 1.92 10.48
N GLY A 46 -10.75 3.09 10.35
CA GLY A 46 -10.25 4.36 10.86
C GLY A 46 -8.95 4.80 10.18
N ILE A 47 -8.86 4.65 8.86
CA ILE A 47 -7.69 5.09 8.09
C ILE A 47 -7.81 6.61 7.87
N GLU A 48 -6.93 7.39 8.49
CA GLU A 48 -7.01 8.86 8.49
C GLU A 48 -5.87 9.54 7.72
N HIS A 49 -4.70 8.89 7.64
CA HIS A 49 -3.47 9.49 7.14
C HIS A 49 -2.99 8.91 5.82
N VAL A 50 -3.47 7.73 5.42
CA VAL A 50 -3.09 7.07 4.15
C VAL A 50 -4.14 7.34 3.05
N PRO A 51 -3.81 8.11 1.99
CA PRO A 51 -4.69 8.27 0.85
C PRO A 51 -4.90 6.94 0.12
N LEU A 52 -6.15 6.61 -0.15
CA LEU A 52 -6.55 5.48 -0.99
C LEU A 52 -6.89 6.02 -2.38
N THR A 53 -6.12 5.61 -3.38
CA THR A 53 -6.19 6.14 -4.75
C THR A 53 -6.49 5.04 -5.75
N LEU A 54 -6.96 5.44 -6.93
CA LEU A 54 -7.29 4.55 -8.04
C LEU A 54 -6.44 4.90 -9.26
N MET A 55 -6.10 3.88 -10.04
CA MET A 55 -5.44 4.04 -11.32
C MET A 55 -6.09 3.10 -12.33
N GLU A 56 -6.50 3.68 -13.47
CA GLU A 56 -7.11 2.99 -14.61
C GLU A 56 -6.06 2.32 -15.52
N ASP A 57 -5.10 1.63 -14.91
CA ASP A 57 -4.12 0.81 -15.61
C ASP A 57 -3.82 -0.43 -14.77
N PRO A 58 -4.36 -1.60 -15.11
CA PRO A 58 -4.16 -2.82 -14.34
C PRO A 58 -2.69 -3.30 -14.37
N ALA A 59 -1.88 -2.88 -15.35
CA ALA A 59 -0.46 -3.17 -15.38
C ALA A 59 0.35 -2.25 -14.43
N GLY A 60 -0.25 -1.13 -14.03
CA GLY A 60 0.38 -0.08 -13.25
C GLY A 60 1.50 0.62 -14.02
N PRO A 61 2.23 1.56 -13.37
CA PRO A 61 3.27 2.33 -14.04
C PRO A 61 4.39 1.41 -14.57
N PRO A 62 4.70 1.40 -15.88
CA PRO A 62 5.68 0.48 -16.46
C PRO A 62 7.08 0.55 -15.83
N SER A 63 7.47 1.74 -15.36
CA SER A 63 8.76 1.97 -14.69
C SER A 63 8.88 1.26 -13.33
N TYR A 64 7.77 0.88 -12.69
CA TYR A 64 7.76 0.26 -11.35
C TYR A 64 8.02 -1.25 -11.42
N LYS A 65 7.97 -1.85 -12.61
CA LYS A 65 8.22 -3.28 -12.86
C LYS A 65 7.44 -4.15 -11.86
N ILE A 66 6.14 -3.89 -11.74
CA ILE A 66 5.23 -4.67 -10.90
C ILE A 66 5.21 -6.09 -11.49
N ALA A 67 5.35 -7.10 -10.62
CA ALA A 67 5.36 -8.49 -11.09
C ALA A 67 3.94 -8.89 -11.49
N GLU A 68 3.76 -9.49 -12.68
CA GLU A 68 2.43 -9.91 -13.17
C GLU A 68 1.69 -10.85 -12.20
N GLY A 69 2.42 -11.67 -11.44
CA GLY A 69 1.83 -12.58 -10.46
C GLY A 69 1.58 -11.97 -9.07
N ALA A 70 1.91 -10.70 -8.86
CA ALA A 70 1.71 -10.04 -7.57
C ALA A 70 0.32 -9.39 -7.49
N GLU A 71 -0.48 -9.81 -6.51
CA GLU A 71 -1.73 -9.14 -6.16
C GLU A 71 -1.47 -7.83 -5.42
N VAL A 72 -0.42 -7.82 -4.58
CA VAL A 72 0.00 -6.63 -3.86
C VAL A 72 1.50 -6.47 -3.98
N THR A 73 1.94 -5.27 -4.38
CA THR A 73 3.34 -4.86 -4.30
C THR A 73 3.46 -3.73 -3.30
N VAL A 74 4.38 -3.85 -2.35
CA VAL A 74 4.73 -2.81 -1.39
C VAL A 74 6.13 -2.33 -1.73
N LEU A 75 6.27 -1.02 -1.93
CA LEU A 75 7.55 -0.35 -2.12
C LEU A 75 7.80 0.54 -0.91
N LEU A 76 8.98 0.41 -0.32
CA LEU A 76 9.48 1.31 0.70
C LEU A 76 10.59 2.10 0.05
N TRP A 77 10.46 3.42 0.04
CA TRP A 77 11.44 4.31 -0.56
C TRP A 77 11.84 5.41 0.41
N ARG A 78 13.09 5.86 0.29
CA ARG A 78 13.61 7.05 0.95
C ARG A 78 14.09 8.00 -0.13
N GLN A 79 13.64 9.24 -0.05
CA GLN A 79 13.89 10.24 -1.09
C GLN A 79 13.46 9.75 -2.48
N ILE A 80 14.41 9.35 -3.33
CA ILE A 80 14.19 8.87 -4.71
C ILE A 80 14.62 7.40 -4.91
N GLU A 81 15.03 6.71 -3.84
CA GLU A 81 15.57 5.35 -3.89
C GLU A 81 14.64 4.35 -3.20
N VAL A 82 14.45 3.18 -3.82
CA VAL A 82 13.67 2.08 -3.26
C VAL A 82 14.57 1.23 -2.37
N GLU A 83 14.33 1.29 -1.07
CA GLU A 83 15.10 0.57 -0.04
C GLU A 83 14.61 -0.86 0.17
N ALA A 84 13.32 -1.11 -0.08
CA ALA A 84 12.75 -2.45 -0.04
C ALA A 84 11.57 -2.60 -1.01
N LYS A 85 11.43 -3.81 -1.55
CA LYS A 85 10.32 -4.22 -2.41
C LYS A 85 9.80 -5.57 -1.95
N HIS A 86 8.50 -5.64 -1.68
CA HIS A 86 7.80 -6.88 -1.36
C HIS A 86 6.70 -7.12 -2.40
N ALA A 87 6.76 -8.27 -3.07
CA ALA A 87 5.73 -8.71 -3.99
C ALA A 87 5.01 -9.91 -3.36
N PHE A 88 3.68 -9.79 -3.24
CA PHE A 88 2.82 -10.80 -2.66
C PHE A 88 1.89 -11.34 -3.74
N ALA A 89 1.95 -12.65 -3.99
CA ALA A 89 0.93 -13.31 -4.80
C ALA A 89 -0.44 -13.29 -4.07
N PRO A 90 -1.54 -13.66 -4.75
CA PRO A 90 -2.86 -13.66 -4.14
C PRO A 90 -2.90 -14.36 -2.77
N GLY A 91 -3.42 -13.65 -1.77
CA GLY A 91 -3.51 -14.15 -0.39
C GLY A 91 -2.19 -14.22 0.41
N GLN A 92 -1.04 -13.86 -0.17
CA GLN A 92 0.25 -13.90 0.54
C GLN A 92 0.54 -12.68 1.42
N LEU A 93 -0.26 -11.62 1.29
CA LEU A 93 -0.23 -10.52 2.25
C LEU A 93 -1.09 -10.88 3.48
N ASP A 94 -0.57 -11.83 4.25
CA ASP A 94 -1.08 -12.29 5.54
C ASP A 94 -0.36 -11.59 6.71
N GLU A 95 -0.59 -12.04 7.95
CA GLU A 95 0.05 -11.47 9.14
C GLU A 95 1.58 -11.48 9.08
N GLU A 96 2.16 -12.56 8.56
CA GLU A 96 3.62 -12.69 8.39
C GLU A 96 4.11 -11.77 7.26
N GLY A 97 3.34 -11.63 6.19
CA GLY A 97 3.58 -10.63 5.15
C GLY A 97 3.61 -9.20 5.70
N VAL A 98 2.64 -8.84 6.55
CA VAL A 98 2.60 -7.52 7.21
C VAL A 98 3.82 -7.32 8.10
N LYS A 99 4.17 -8.30 8.95
CA LYS A 99 5.36 -8.22 9.81
C LYS A 99 6.64 -8.02 9.01
N ARG A 100 6.79 -8.71 7.88
CA ARG A 100 7.95 -8.55 6.99
C ARG A 100 8.08 -7.13 6.45
N VAL A 101 6.97 -6.50 6.05
CA VAL A 101 6.95 -5.11 5.60
C VAL A 101 7.30 -4.15 6.74
N LEU A 102 6.68 -4.32 7.91
CA LEU A 102 6.90 -3.44 9.06
C LEU A 102 8.34 -3.53 9.60
N ALA A 103 8.98 -4.69 9.50
CA ALA A 103 10.38 -4.88 9.87
C ALA A 103 11.35 -4.07 9.01
N ASP A 104 10.95 -3.72 7.78
CA ASP A 104 11.75 -2.93 6.84
C ASP A 104 11.43 -1.42 6.91
N LEU A 105 10.40 -0.99 7.66
CA LEU A 105 10.10 0.44 7.87
C LEU A 105 11.30 1.26 8.38
N PRO A 106 12.13 0.78 9.32
CA PRO A 106 13.30 1.54 9.77
C PRO A 106 14.30 1.89 8.65
N LYS A 107 14.25 1.22 7.48
CA LYS A 107 15.12 1.57 6.34
C LYS A 107 14.75 2.92 5.71
N ILE A 108 13.51 3.36 5.88
CA ILE A 108 12.97 4.59 5.27
C ILE A 108 12.61 5.68 6.30
N LEU A 109 12.72 5.36 7.57
CA LEU A 109 12.58 6.32 8.67
C LEU A 109 13.97 6.81 9.04
N ASP A 110 14.14 8.11 9.18
CA ASP A 110 15.39 8.70 9.65
C ASP A 110 15.75 8.17 11.08
N GLU A 111 17.04 8.13 11.42
CA GLU A 111 17.51 7.94 12.80
C GLU A 111 17.15 9.14 13.69
#